data_AF-A0A3D4RYQ6-F1
#
_entry.id   AF-A0A3D4RYQ6-F1
#
_cell.length_a   1.000
_cell.length_b   1.000
_cell.length_c   1.000
_cell.angle_alpha   90.00
_cell.angle_beta   90.00
_cell.angle_gamma   90.00
#
_symmetry.space_group_name_H-M   'P 1'
#
loop_
_entity.id
_entity.type
_entity.pdbx_description
1 polymer ?
#
loop_
_entity_poly.entity_id
_entity_poly.type
_entity_poly.pdbx_seq_one_letter_code
_entity_poly.pdbx_strand_id
1 'polypeptide(L)' 'MQTKKPTWRTIMDSFHSVHLATIERSGKVVQTRLKGLSDLRKQVLDLLQVPITTYADLGDGWWRFALG' A
#
# COMPACT_ATOMS: atom_id res chain seq x y z
N MET A 1 -13.91 12.39 -23.58
CA MET A 1 -12.80 12.74 -22.68
C MET A 1 -11.60 11.88 -23.05
N GLN A 2 -10.50 12.44 -23.56
CA GLN A 2 -9.28 11.66 -23.80
C GLN A 2 -8.60 11.41 -22.44
N THR A 3 -8.79 10.23 -21.87
CA THR A 3 -8.08 9.81 -20.67
C THR A 3 -6.64 9.46 -21.05
N LYS A 4 -5.69 10.32 -20.66
CA LYS A 4 -4.28 9.98 -20.74
C LYS A 4 -4.04 8.70 -19.94
N LYS A 5 -3.34 7.73 -20.55
CA LYS A 5 -2.91 6.53 -19.83
C LYS A 5 -2.03 6.96 -18.65
N PRO A 6 -2.26 6.43 -17.44
CA PRO A 6 -1.43 6.75 -16.29
C PRO A 6 0.02 6.30 -16.57
N THR A 7 0.97 7.14 -16.19
CA THR A 7 2.39 6.76 -16.24
C THR A 7 2.72 5.83 -15.07
N TRP A 8 3.81 5.07 -15.17
CA TRP A 8 4.30 4.27 -14.05
C TRP A 8 4.53 5.10 -12.78
N ARG A 9 5.06 6.33 -12.92
CA ARG A 9 5.23 7.27 -11.80
C ARG A 9 3.89 7.60 -11.13
N THR A 10 2.86 7.92 -11.92
CA THR A 10 1.51 8.19 -11.40
C THR A 10 0.94 6.99 -10.64
N ILE A 11 1.19 5.77 -11.12
CA ILE A 11 0.78 4.55 -10.42
C ILE A 11 1.52 4.46 -9.09
N MET A 12 2.86 4.57 -9.07
CA MET A 12 3.64 4.51 -7.83
C MET A 12 3.23 5.58 -6.81
N ASP A 13 3.07 6.83 -7.25
CA ASP A 13 2.65 7.95 -6.38
C ASP A 13 1.28 7.68 -5.75
N SER A 14 0.37 7.01 -6.47
CA SER A 14 -0.94 6.62 -5.94
C SER A 14 -0.83 5.64 -4.76
N PHE A 15 0.21 4.81 -4.70
CA PHE A 15 0.39 3.83 -3.61
C PHE A 15 1.28 4.33 -2.47
N HIS A 16 1.90 5.52 -2.57
CA HIS A 16 2.82 6.04 -1.54
C HIS A 16 2.19 6.18 -0.14
N SER A 17 0.88 6.43 -0.06
CA SER A 17 0.19 6.52 1.24
C SER A 17 -0.45 5.21 1.72
N VAL A 18 -0.29 4.11 0.98
CA VAL A 18 -0.72 2.79 1.42
C VAL A 18 0.33 2.23 2.37
N HIS A 19 -0.08 1.88 3.59
CA HIS A 19 0.83 1.40 4.63
C HIS A 19 0.10 0.49 5.62
N LEU A 20 0.87 -0.39 6.26
CA LEU A 20 0.38 -1.21 7.36
C LEU A 20 0.41 -0.37 8.63
N ALA A 21 -0.73 -0.19 9.28
CA ALA A 21 -0.80 0.48 10.57
C ALA A 21 -0.98 -0.56 11.68
N THR A 22 -0.11 -0.50 12.68
CA THR A 22 -0.09 -1.41 13.81
C THR A 22 -0.50 -0.66 15.08
N ILE A 23 -1.45 -1.21 15.83
CA ILE A 23 -1.85 -0.71 17.14
C ILE A 23 -1.22 -1.63 18.18
N GLU A 24 -0.34 -1.04 18.98
CA GLU A 24 0.35 -1.73 20.05
C GLU A 24 -0.23 -1.35 21.41
N ARG A 25 -0.35 -2.33 22.30
CA ARG A 25 -0.70 -2.13 23.70
C ARG A 25 0.25 -2.95 24.56
N SER A 26 0.96 -2.26 25.45
CA SER A 26 1.91 -2.90 26.38
C SER A 26 2.96 -3.77 25.66
N GLY A 27 3.48 -3.30 24.52
CA GLY A 27 4.50 -4.02 23.74
C GLY A 27 3.98 -5.22 22.94
N LYS A 28 2.67 -5.44 22.89
CA LYS A 28 2.03 -6.46 22.04
C LYS A 28 1.22 -5.79 20.93
N VAL A 29 1.37 -6.28 19.71
CA VAL A 29 0.51 -5.92 18.59
C VAL A 29 -0.90 -6.44 18.87
N VAL A 30 -1.86 -5.54 19.02
CA VAL A 30 -3.28 -5.87 19.26
C VAL A 30 -4.07 -5.86 17.96
N GLN A 31 -3.68 -5.01 17.02
CA GLN A 31 -4.35 -4.93 15.72
C GLN A 31 -3.37 -4.47 14.65
N THR A 32 -3.50 -5.06 13.47
CA THR A 32 -2.81 -4.64 12.26
C THR A 32 -3.85 -4.35 11.19
N ARG A 33 -3.78 -3.19 10.53
CA ARG A 33 -4.74 -2.82 9.49
C ARG A 33 -4.05 -2.10 8.34
N LEU A 34 -4.34 -2.51 7.12
CA LEU A 34 -3.93 -1.80 5.92
C LEU A 34 -4.68 -0.47 5.82
N LYS A 35 -3.94 0.64 5.76
CA LYS A 35 -4.45 2.00 5.61
C LYS A 35 -4.12 2.54 4.23
N GLY A 36 -4.91 3.51 3.78
CA GLY A 36 -4.73 4.15 2.48
C GLY A 36 -5.23 3.32 1.28
N LEU A 37 -5.67 2.08 1.43
CA LEU A 37 -6.16 1.31 0.29
C LEU A 37 -7.64 1.63 -0.03
N SER A 38 -7.84 2.59 -0.94
CA SER A 38 -9.17 2.93 -1.48
C SER A 38 -9.64 1.90 -2.54
N ASP A 39 -10.92 1.94 -2.89
CA ASP A 39 -11.47 1.04 -3.91
C ASP A 39 -10.83 1.23 -5.29
N LEU A 40 -10.49 2.47 -5.67
CA LEU A 40 -9.71 2.73 -6.88
C LEU A 40 -8.34 2.04 -6.83
N ARG A 41 -7.65 2.10 -5.69
CA ARG A 41 -6.33 1.46 -5.53
C ARG A 41 -6.44 -0.06 -5.59
N LYS A 42 -7.52 -0.66 -5.06
CA LYS A 42 -7.81 -2.10 -5.22
C LYS A 42 -7.97 -2.48 -6.70
N GLN A 43 -8.77 -1.72 -7.45
CA GLN A 43 -8.96 -1.96 -8.88
C GLN A 43 -7.64 -1.84 -9.66
N VAL A 44 -6.78 -0.89 -9.30
CA VAL A 44 -5.45 -0.77 -9.91
C VAL A 44 -4.58 -1.99 -9.59
N LEU A 45 -4.60 -2.51 -8.36
CA LEU A 45 -3.88 -3.74 -8.01
C LEU A 45 -4.40 -4.95 -8.79
N ASP A 46 -5.72 -5.09 -8.93
CA ASP A 46 -6.34 -6.17 -9.70
C ASP A 46 -5.91 -6.13 -11.17
N LEU A 47 -5.90 -4.94 -11.78
CA LEU A 47 -5.43 -4.74 -13.16
C LEU A 47 -3.95 -5.09 -13.33
N LEU A 48 -3.14 -4.82 -12.31
CA LEU A 48 -1.71 -5.16 -12.27
C LEU A 48 -1.46 -6.61 -11.85
N GLN A 49 -2.51 -7.37 -11.50
CA GLN A 49 -2.43 -8.73 -10.95
C GLN A 49 -1.54 -8.82 -9.70
N VAL A 50 -1.55 -7.78 -8.87
CA VAL A 50 -0.81 -7.72 -7.61
C VAL A 50 -1.77 -8.09 -6.47
N PRO A 51 -1.54 -9.20 -5.75
CA PRO A 51 -2.37 -9.57 -4.61
C PRO A 51 -2.34 -8.51 -3.51
N ILE A 52 -3.49 -8.18 -2.93
CA ILE A 52 -3.56 -7.28 -1.76
C ILE A 52 -2.73 -7.80 -0.57
N THR A 53 -2.57 -9.12 -0.45
CA THR A 53 -1.78 -9.78 0.59
C THR A 53 -0.32 -9.35 0.55
N THR A 54 0.20 -8.90 -0.60
CA THR A 54 1.54 -8.29 -0.68
C THR A 54 1.70 -7.18 0.36
N TYR A 55 0.69 -6.35 0.61
CA TYR A 55 0.76 -5.32 1.66
C TYR A 55 0.59 -5.82 3.09
N ALA A 56 0.04 -7.02 3.28
CA ALA A 56 -0.09 -7.66 4.58
C ALA A 56 1.17 -8.46 4.95
N ASP A 57 1.86 -9.02 3.96
CA ASP A 57 3.12 -9.75 4.10
C ASP A 57 4.32 -8.81 4.17
N LEU A 58 4.17 -7.59 3.65
CA LEU A 58 5.13 -6.51 3.85
C LEU A 58 5.13 -6.11 5.34
N GLY A 59 6.14 -6.58 6.07
CA GLY A 59 6.33 -6.30 7.49
C GLY A 59 6.39 -4.81 7.83
N ASP A 60 6.34 -4.50 9.13
CA ASP A 60 6.39 -3.12 9.61
C ASP A 60 7.64 -2.39 9.09
N GLY A 61 7.47 -1.16 8.61
CA GLY A 61 8.55 -0.36 8.06
C GLY A 61 9.01 -0.72 6.65
N TRP A 62 8.28 -1.54 5.88
CA TRP A 62 8.63 -1.85 4.47
C TRP A 62 8.77 -0.60 3.58
N TRP A 63 8.08 0.48 3.92
CA TRP A 63 8.15 1.77 3.21
C TRP A 63 9.40 2.58 3.56
N ARG A 64 10.19 2.14 4.55
CA ARG A 64 11.51 2.69 4.83
C ARG A 64 12.48 2.13 3.80
N PHE A 65 12.40 2.63 2.58
CA PHE A 65 13.53 2.51 1.65
C PHE A 65 14.72 3.16 2.35
N ALA A 66 15.63 2.33 2.86
CA ALA A 66 16.87 2.82 3.43
C ALA A 66 17.60 3.58 2.30
N LEU A 67 17.66 4.91 2.43
CA LEU A 67 18.76 5.68 1.87
C LEU A 67 19.99 5.27 2.68
N GLY A 68 20.60 4.15 2.27
CA GLY A 68 21.94 3.74 2.66
C GLY A 68 22.95 4.25 1.64
#